data_AF-A0A2V7NQX7-F1
#
_entry.id   AF-A0A2V7NQX7-F1
#
_cell.length_a   1.000
_cell.length_b   1.000
_cell.length_c   1.000
_cell.angle_alpha   90.00
_cell.angle_beta   90.00
_cell.angle_gamma   90.00
#
_symmetry.space_group_name_H-M   'P 1'
#
loop_
_entity.id
_entity.type
_entity.pdbx_description
1 polymer ?
#
loop_
_entity_poly.entity_id
_entity_poly.type
_entity_poly.pdbx_seq_one_letter_code
_entity_poly.pdbx_strand_id
1 'polypeptide(L)'
;EFRSGACHAGRYESSIVLAARPELVRDAIRRALPSNPRSLSAAIRSGQTSFEEAGGPRAYFGSPADAGADEGVRTIEILGAILAEAVLAELPG
;
A
#
# COMPACT_ATOMS: atom_id res chain seq x y z
N GLU A 1 -1.62 -6.89 5.27
CA GLU A 1 -1.77 -6.44 3.88
C GLU A 1 -0.64 -6.95 2.98
N PHE A 2 0.61 -6.56 3.22
CA PHE A 2 1.73 -6.97 2.36
C PHE A 2 1.90 -8.50 2.27
N ARG A 3 1.96 -9.21 3.41
CA ARG A 3 2.07 -10.69 3.43
C ARG A 3 0.84 -11.44 2.91
N SER A 4 -0.34 -10.80 2.89
CA SER A 4 -1.58 -11.43 2.42
C SER A 4 -1.83 -11.23 0.92
N GLY A 5 -1.00 -10.41 0.24
CA GLY A 5 -1.15 -10.08 -1.18
C GLY A 5 -2.33 -9.15 -1.50
N ALA A 6 -2.99 -8.61 -0.48
CA ALA A 6 -3.97 -7.53 -0.55
C ALA A 6 -3.22 -6.23 -0.25
N CYS A 7 -2.36 -5.82 -1.18
CA CYS A 7 -1.34 -4.80 -0.94
C CYS A 7 -1.43 -3.63 -1.92
N HIS A 8 -2.61 -3.35 -2.47
CA HIS A 8 -2.78 -2.28 -3.46
C HIS A 8 -3.83 -1.27 -2.99
N ALA A 9 -3.45 0.00 -2.89
CA ALA A 9 -4.21 1.10 -2.33
C ALA A 9 -4.84 0.78 -0.95
N GLY A 10 -4.18 -0.09 -0.17
CA GLY A 10 -4.59 -0.48 1.19
C GLY A 10 -4.14 0.52 2.26
N ARG A 11 -4.20 0.11 3.53
CA ARG A 11 -3.71 0.89 4.68
C ARG A 11 -2.25 1.30 4.50
N TYR A 12 -1.39 0.37 4.08
CA TYR A 12 0.04 0.60 3.96
C TYR A 12 0.40 1.70 2.95
N GLU A 13 0.02 1.54 1.68
CA GLU A 13 0.33 2.52 0.62
C GLU A 13 -0.35 3.86 0.88
N SER A 14 -1.62 3.84 1.33
CA SER A 14 -2.34 5.07 1.66
C SER A 14 -1.69 5.84 2.81
N SER A 15 -1.12 5.14 3.80
CA SER A 15 -0.39 5.78 4.91
C SER A 15 0.85 6.50 4.43
N ILE A 16 1.62 5.89 3.50
CA ILE A 16 2.81 6.52 2.89
C ILE A 16 2.43 7.80 2.14
N VAL A 17 1.38 7.78 1.32
CA VAL A 17 0.94 8.97 0.58
C VAL A 17 0.40 10.05 1.53
N LEU A 18 -0.35 9.66 2.58
CA LEU A 18 -0.81 10.58 3.62
C LEU A 18 0.34 11.28 4.35
N ALA A 19 1.45 10.57 4.60
CA ALA A 19 2.62 11.15 5.24
C ALA A 19 3.40 12.10 4.31
N ALA A 20 3.60 11.69 3.06
CA ALA A 20 4.45 12.43 2.14
C ALA A 20 3.75 13.60 1.44
N ARG A 21 2.50 13.39 1.00
CA ARG A 21 1.73 14.29 0.12
C ARG A 21 0.22 14.20 0.45
N PRO A 22 -0.21 14.59 1.67
CA PRO A 22 -1.60 14.43 2.11
C PRO A 22 -2.62 15.12 1.21
N GLU A 23 -2.24 16.20 0.53
CA GLU A 23 -3.09 16.96 -0.39
C GLU A 23 -3.47 16.19 -1.67
N LEU A 24 -2.72 15.13 -2.00
CA LEU A 24 -3.04 14.23 -3.11
C LEU A 24 -4.04 13.14 -2.71
N VAL A 25 -4.31 12.99 -1.42
CA VAL A 25 -5.25 12.00 -0.89
C VAL A 25 -6.64 12.61 -0.83
N ARG A 26 -7.58 11.98 -1.53
CA ARG A 26 -9.02 12.31 -1.41
C ARG A 26 -9.56 11.72 -0.10
N ASP A 27 -9.24 12.35 1.03
CA ASP A 27 -9.43 11.76 2.38
C ASP A 27 -10.89 11.37 2.68
N ALA A 28 -11.85 12.21 2.29
CA ALA A 28 -13.27 11.91 2.44
C ALA A 28 -13.68 10.61 1.70
N ILE A 29 -13.12 10.37 0.50
CA ILE A 29 -13.37 9.14 -0.26
C ILE A 29 -12.67 7.97 0.43
N ARG A 30 -11.37 8.12 0.75
CA ARG A 30 -10.56 7.07 1.39
C ARG A 30 -11.22 6.53 2.67
N ARG A 31 -11.70 7.41 3.54
CA ARG A 31 -12.36 7.03 4.81
C ARG A 31 -13.68 6.29 4.62
N ALA A 32 -14.37 6.51 3.50
CA ALA A 32 -15.64 5.86 3.20
C ALA A 32 -15.47 4.49 2.52
N LEU A 33 -14.25 4.09 2.15
CA LEU A 33 -14.00 2.82 1.48
C LEU A 33 -14.01 1.66 2.50
N PRO A 34 -14.93 0.68 2.41
CA PRO A 34 -14.86 -0.56 3.19
C PRO A 34 -13.59 -1.35 2.89
N SER A 35 -13.14 -2.19 3.83
CA SER A 35 -12.02 -3.11 3.59
C SER A 35 -12.31 -4.09 2.46
N ASN A 36 -11.29 -4.36 1.63
CA ASN A 36 -11.32 -5.40 0.61
C ASN A 36 -10.24 -6.47 0.89
N PRO A 37 -10.60 -7.65 1.43
CA PRO A 37 -9.62 -8.67 1.81
C PRO A 37 -9.10 -9.51 0.63
N ARG A 38 -9.55 -9.25 -0.60
CA ARG A 38 -9.13 -9.99 -1.80
C ARG A 38 -7.62 -9.83 -2.03
N SER A 39 -6.97 -10.91 -2.47
CA SER A 39 -5.54 -10.90 -2.78
C SER A 39 -5.34 -10.59 -4.26
N LEU A 40 -4.88 -9.38 -4.58
CA LEU A 40 -4.55 -8.99 -5.96
C LEU A 40 -3.46 -9.90 -6.54
N SER A 41 -2.45 -10.25 -5.74
CA SER A 41 -1.38 -11.14 -6.21
C SER A 41 -1.91 -12.54 -6.59
N ALA A 42 -2.89 -13.07 -5.86
CA ALA A 42 -3.52 -14.34 -6.20
C ALA A 42 -4.36 -14.22 -7.49
N ALA A 43 -5.09 -13.12 -7.66
CA ALA A 43 -5.87 -12.86 -8.86
C ALA A 43 -4.96 -12.80 -10.11
N ILE A 44 -3.85 -12.05 -10.03
CA ILE A 44 -2.85 -11.98 -11.10
C ILE A 44 -2.27 -13.36 -11.42
N ARG A 45 -1.88 -14.13 -10.40
CA ARG A 45 -1.37 -15.51 -10.60
C ARG A 45 -2.40 -16.44 -11.25
N SER A 46 -3.69 -16.20 -11.03
CA SER A 46 -4.78 -16.96 -11.66
C SER A 46 -5.16 -16.47 -13.06
N GLY A 47 -4.44 -15.49 -13.62
CA GLY A 47 -4.66 -14.99 -14.98
C GLY A 47 -5.78 -13.97 -15.12
N GLN A 48 -6.26 -13.39 -14.02
CA GLN A 48 -7.24 -12.31 -14.07
C GLN A 48 -6.58 -11.03 -14.57
N THR A 49 -7.26 -10.29 -15.45
CA THR A 49 -6.67 -9.20 -16.23
C THR A 49 -7.25 -7.82 -15.92
N SER A 50 -8.30 -7.76 -15.10
CA SER A 50 -8.91 -6.51 -14.62
C SER A 50 -9.07 -6.50 -13.09
N PHE A 51 -9.20 -5.30 -12.53
CA PHE A 51 -9.46 -5.17 -11.09
C PHE A 51 -10.87 -5.65 -10.72
N GLU A 52 -11.84 -5.47 -11.61
CA GLU A 52 -13.20 -5.97 -11.50
C GLU A 52 -13.19 -7.50 -11.38
N GLU A 53 -12.49 -8.20 -12.28
CA GLU A 53 -12.30 -9.67 -12.19
C GLU A 53 -11.66 -10.05 -10.86
N ALA A 54 -10.60 -9.33 -10.46
CA ALA A 54 -9.87 -9.54 -9.19
C ALA A 54 -10.71 -9.33 -7.93
N GLY A 55 -11.91 -8.76 -8.04
CA GLY A 55 -12.79 -8.45 -6.92
C GLY A 55 -12.48 -7.11 -6.25
N GLY A 56 -11.92 -6.17 -7.01
CA GLY A 56 -11.64 -4.80 -6.60
C GLY A 56 -12.21 -3.79 -7.60
N PRO A 57 -13.54 -3.66 -7.76
CA PRO A 57 -14.16 -2.76 -8.76
C PRO A 57 -13.87 -1.26 -8.57
N ARG A 58 -13.21 -0.88 -7.46
CA ARG A 58 -12.69 0.48 -7.23
C ARG A 58 -11.15 0.50 -7.14
N ALA A 59 -10.49 -0.51 -7.71
CA ALA A 59 -9.04 -0.67 -7.80
C ALA A 59 -8.27 -0.59 -6.47
N TYR A 60 -8.79 -1.20 -5.41
CA TYR A 60 -8.08 -1.32 -4.12
C TYR A 60 -8.29 -2.70 -3.49
N PHE A 61 -7.28 -3.15 -2.73
CA PHE A 61 -7.15 -4.43 -2.07
C PHE A 61 -6.46 -4.20 -0.73
N GLY A 62 -7.26 -4.08 0.34
CA GLY A 62 -6.82 -3.71 1.69
C GLY A 62 -7.84 -2.83 2.41
N SER A 63 -7.40 -2.15 3.46
CA SER A 63 -8.20 -1.25 4.31
C SER A 63 -7.74 0.21 4.21
N PRO A 64 -7.99 0.91 3.10
CA PRO A 64 -7.58 2.32 2.95
C PRO A 64 -8.11 3.23 4.06
N ALA A 65 -9.30 2.97 4.61
CA ALA A 65 -9.89 3.77 5.69
C ALA A 65 -9.05 3.76 6.98
N ASP A 66 -8.29 2.69 7.22
CA ASP A 66 -7.44 2.51 8.41
C ASP A 66 -6.08 3.20 8.28
N ALA A 67 -5.79 3.83 7.14
CA ALA A 67 -4.53 4.52 6.91
C ALA A 67 -4.36 5.76 7.80
N GLY A 68 -3.12 6.03 8.22
CA GLY A 68 -2.75 7.18 9.03
C GLY A 68 -1.37 7.73 8.67
N ALA A 69 -1.21 9.05 8.74
CA ALA A 69 0.06 9.71 8.42
C ALA A 69 1.20 9.24 9.34
N ASP A 70 0.95 9.08 10.64
CA ASP A 70 1.98 8.62 11.59
C ASP A 70 2.55 7.24 11.24
N GLU A 71 1.71 6.35 10.70
CA GLU A 71 2.16 5.05 10.20
C GLU A 71 3.00 5.22 8.94
N GLY A 72 2.61 6.12 8.04
CA GLY A 72 3.39 6.45 6.85
C GLY A 72 4.77 7.00 7.18
N VAL A 73 4.86 7.92 8.15
CA VAL A 73 6.14 8.48 8.63
C VAL A 73 7.06 7.36 9.12
N ARG A 74 6.58 6.53 10.06
CA ARG A 74 7.36 5.38 10.56
C ARG A 74 7.76 4.41 9.46
N THR A 75 6.87 4.18 8.49
CA THR A 75 7.12 3.28 7.36
C THR A 75 8.24 3.82 6.48
N ILE A 76 8.20 5.11 6.13
CA ILE A 76 9.23 5.77 5.33
C ILE A 76 10.58 5.73 6.04
N GLU A 77 10.62 6.02 7.34
CA GLU A 77 11.85 5.98 8.15
C GLU A 77 12.48 4.57 8.15
N ILE A 78 11.68 3.54 8.45
CA ILE A 78 12.16 2.15 8.53
C ILE A 78 12.66 1.66 7.17
N LEU A 79 11.87 1.87 6.11
CA LEU A 79 12.25 1.42 4.76
C LEU A 79 13.45 2.19 4.22
N GLY A 80 13.53 3.49 4.52
CA GLY A 80 14.67 4.32 4.17
C GLY A 80 15.95 3.83 4.83
N ALA A 81 15.88 3.49 6.12
CA ALA A 81 17.02 2.93 6.85
C ALA A 81 17.46 1.56 6.27
N ILE A 82 16.51 0.64 6.03
CA ILE A 82 16.80 -0.67 5.42
C ILE A 82 17.45 -0.50 4.05
N LEU A 83 16.92 0.40 3.21
CA LEU A 83 17.48 0.67 1.90
C LEU A 83 18.89 1.25 1.99
N ALA A 84 19.11 2.24 2.86
CA ALA A 84 20.41 2.85 3.05
C ALA A 84 21.46 1.84 3.53
N GLU A 85 21.11 0.99 4.49
CA GLU A 85 21.97 -0.10 4.96
C GLU A 85 22.33 -1.06 3.83
N ALA A 86 21.33 -1.52 3.07
CA ALA A 86 21.54 -2.44 1.95
C ALA A 86 22.44 -1.82 0.86
N VAL A 87 22.26 -0.54 0.55
CA VAL A 87 23.10 0.15 -0.43
C VAL A 87 24.54 0.28 0.06
N LEU A 88 24.75 0.70 1.31
CA LEU A 88 26.09 0.87 1.87
C LEU A 88 26.86 -0.44 1.98
N ALA A 89 26.17 -1.57 2.21
CA ALA A 89 26.79 -2.90 2.24
C ALA A 89 27.38 -3.33 0.89
N GLU A 90 26.84 -2.82 -0.22
CA GLU A 90 27.25 -3.19 -1.58
C GLU A 90 28.24 -2.18 -2.20
N LEU A 91 28.44 -1.01 -1.58
CA LEU A 91 29.41 -0.02 -2.06
C LEU A 91 30.83 -0.37 -1.58
N PRO A 92 31.84 -0.42 -2.48
CA PRO A 92 33.23 -0.58 -2.05
C PRO A 92 33.67 0.66 -1.26
N GLY A 93 34.43 0.41 -0.17
CA GLY A 93 35.00 1.45 0.69
C GLY A 93 36.13 2.26 0.06
#